data_AF-A0A662GVT4-F1
#
_entry.id   AF-A0A662GVT4-F1
#
_cell.length_a   1.000
_cell.length_b   1.000
_cell.length_c   1.000
_cell.angle_alpha   90.00
_cell.angle_beta   90.00
_cell.angle_gamma   90.00
#
_symmetry.space_group_name_H-M   'P 1'
#
loop_
_entity.id
_entity.type
_entity.pdbx_description
1 polymer ?
#
loop_
_entity_poly.entity_id
_entity_poly.type
_entity_poly.pdbx_seq_one_letter_code
_entity_poly.pdbx_strand_id
1 'polypeptide(L)'
;MKKEVFIAAVVVFIGVVIILAALGVAPPDPLLIAGFIFTGIGIALLVYAALSSSVKFYLAWGAISSALGLALVLREQVSPLVFLGALLIALAVIGAAPIGRR
;
A
#
# COMPACT_ATOMS: atom_id res chain seq x y z
N MET A 1 -9.72 7.03 -14.24
CA MET A 1 -8.39 6.81 -14.83
C MET A 1 -8.42 5.56 -15.70
N LYS A 2 -7.81 5.54 -16.88
CA LYS A 2 -7.70 4.29 -17.66
C LYS A 2 -6.84 3.30 -16.86
N LYS A 3 -7.28 2.03 -16.78
CA LYS A 3 -6.60 0.99 -15.98
C LYS A 3 -5.13 0.83 -16.36
N GLU A 4 -4.79 0.98 -17.64
CA GLU A 4 -3.42 0.88 -18.13
C GLU A 4 -2.51 1.97 -17.53
N VAL A 5 -3.01 3.20 -17.42
CA VAL A 5 -2.24 4.33 -16.86
C VAL A 5 -1.96 4.12 -15.38
N PHE A 6 -2.90 3.54 -14.64
CA PHE A 6 -2.71 3.19 -13.23
C PHE A 6 -1.61 2.14 -13.05
N ILE A 7 -1.69 1.04 -13.82
CA ILE A 7 -0.71 -0.04 -13.75
C ILE A 7 0.67 0.48 -14.16
N ALA A 8 0.75 1.26 -15.24
CA ALA A 8 2.00 1.88 -15.67
C ALA A 8 2.62 2.76 -14.58
N ALA A 9 1.81 3.62 -13.92
CA ALA A 9 2.30 4.47 -12.84
C ALA A 9 2.85 3.65 -11.65
N VAL A 10 2.18 2.57 -11.26
CA VAL A 10 2.64 1.67 -10.19
C VAL A 10 3.96 0.99 -10.59
N VAL A 11 4.06 0.49 -11.81
CA VAL A 11 5.28 -0.17 -12.31
C VAL A 11 6.45 0.82 -12.38
N VAL A 12 6.21 2.03 -12.89
CA VAL A 12 7.24 3.09 -12.90
C VAL A 12 7.68 3.43 -11.49
N PHE A 13 6.75 3.59 -10.54
CA PHE A 13 7.09 3.85 -9.14
C PHE A 13 7.99 2.76 -8.55
N ILE A 14 7.64 1.48 -8.74
CA ILE A 14 8.45 0.36 -8.27
C ILE A 14 9.85 0.41 -8.91
N GLY A 15 9.94 0.65 -10.22
CA GLY A 15 11.20 0.78 -10.93
C GLY A 15 12.08 1.91 -10.39
N VAL A 16 11.50 3.08 -10.12
CA VAL A 16 12.21 4.22 -9.52
C VAL A 16 12.77 3.86 -8.14
N VAL A 17 11.99 3.19 -7.29
CA VAL A 17 12.45 2.75 -5.96
C VAL A 17 13.65 1.80 -6.07
N ILE A 18 13.60 0.84 -7.00
CA ILE A 18 14.70 -0.10 -7.24
C ILE A 18 15.96 0.63 -7.73
N ILE A 19 15.82 1.60 -8.66
CA ILE A 19 16.95 2.39 -9.16
C ILE A 19 17.58 3.21 -8.02
N LEU A 20 16.77 3.88 -7.19
CA LEU A 20 17.29 4.67 -6.06
C LEU A 20 18.01 3.79 -5.04
N ALA A 21 17.54 2.56 -4.80
CA ALA A 21 18.23 1.60 -3.97
C ALA A 21 19.56 1.14 -4.59
N ALA A 22 19.57 0.84 -5.89
CA ALA A 22 20.78 0.43 -6.61
C ALA A 22 21.85 1.53 -6.66
N LEU A 23 21.44 2.81 -6.69
CA LEU A 23 22.33 3.97 -6.63
C LEU A 23 22.84 4.28 -5.21
N GLY A 24 22.43 3.53 -4.19
CA GLY A 24 22.81 3.76 -2.80
C GLY A 24 22.17 5.00 -2.17
N VAL A 25 21.17 5.60 -2.83
CA VAL A 25 20.41 6.74 -2.29
C VAL A 25 19.45 6.27 -1.20
N ALA A 26 18.91 5.06 -1.33
CA ALA A 26 18.15 4.38 -0.29
C ALA A 26 19.02 3.30 0.40
N PRO A 27 18.78 2.99 1.68
CA PRO A 27 19.48 1.91 2.37
C PRO A 27 19.34 0.60 1.57
N PRO A 28 20.42 -0.16 1.34
CA PRO A 28 20.39 -1.41 0.57
C PRO A 28 19.74 -2.58 1.34
N ASP A 29 18.85 -2.27 2.27
CA ASP A 29 18.09 -3.25 3.04
C ASP A 29 16.89 -3.75 2.22
N PRO A 30 16.89 -5.02 1.77
CA PRO A 30 15.83 -5.57 0.93
C PRO A 30 14.45 -5.50 1.59
N LEU A 31 14.37 -5.64 2.92
CA LEU A 31 13.10 -5.59 3.64
C LEU A 31 12.53 -4.17 3.67
N LEU A 32 13.40 -3.17 3.81
CA LEU A 32 13.01 -1.75 3.80
C LEU A 32 12.57 -1.33 2.40
N ILE A 33 13.28 -1.78 1.36
CA ILE A 33 12.89 -1.59 -0.06
C ILE A 33 11.53 -2.23 -0.33
N ALA A 34 11.31 -3.48 0.10
CA ALA A 34 10.02 -4.15 -0.01
C ALA A 34 8.93 -3.35 0.73
N GLY A 35 9.24 -2.82 1.92
CA GLY A 35 8.36 -1.95 2.69
C GLY A 35 7.90 -0.71 1.92
N PHE A 36 8.82 0.00 1.27
CA PHE A 36 8.47 1.16 0.43
C PHE A 36 7.62 0.78 -0.79
N ILE A 37 7.94 -0.34 -1.45
CA ILE A 37 7.16 -0.85 -2.58
C ILE A 37 5.72 -1.15 -2.14
N PHE A 38 5.54 -1.93 -1.06
CA PHE A 38 4.22 -2.28 -0.54
C PHE A 38 3.43 -1.05 -0.08
N THR A 39 4.10 -0.09 0.57
CA THR A 39 3.47 1.17 1.00
C THR A 39 2.99 1.97 -0.21
N GLY A 40 3.82 2.13 -1.24
CA GLY A 40 3.45 2.84 -2.47
C GLY A 40 2.33 2.17 -3.24
N ILE A 41 2.35 0.83 -3.38
CA ILE A 41 1.25 0.05 -3.96
C ILE A 41 -0.03 0.28 -3.15
N GLY A 42 0.05 0.21 -1.81
CA GLY A 42 -1.09 0.42 -0.94
C GLY A 42 -1.72 1.80 -1.12
N ILE A 43 -0.90 2.86 -1.13
CA ILE A 43 -1.37 4.24 -1.40
C ILE A 43 -2.01 4.33 -2.78
N ALA A 44 -1.39 3.76 -3.82
CA ALA A 44 -1.95 3.78 -5.17
C ALA A 44 -3.32 3.09 -5.23
N LEU A 45 -3.49 1.93 -4.56
CA LEU A 45 -4.76 1.22 -4.48
C LEU A 45 -5.83 2.02 -3.72
N LEU A 46 -5.46 2.69 -2.62
CA LEU A 46 -6.37 3.56 -1.87
C LEU A 46 -6.84 4.75 -2.72
N VAL A 47 -5.92 5.40 -3.46
CA VAL A 47 -6.24 6.47 -4.40
C VAL A 47 -7.15 5.96 -5.52
N TYR A 48 -6.86 4.77 -6.07
CA TYR A 48 -7.69 4.17 -7.09
C TYR A 48 -9.09 3.83 -6.57
N ALA A 49 -9.19 3.35 -5.33
CA ALA A 49 -10.47 3.06 -4.68
C ALA A 49 -11.34 4.32 -4.54
N ALA A 50 -10.74 5.46 -4.21
CA ALA A 50 -11.44 6.75 -4.13
C ALA A 50 -12.00 7.22 -5.49
N LEU A 51 -11.43 6.74 -6.59
CA LEU A 51 -11.77 7.14 -7.97
C LEU A 51 -12.57 6.06 -8.74
N SER A 52 -12.83 4.90 -8.14
CA SER A 52 -13.40 3.72 -8.81
C SER A 52 -14.74 3.31 -8.19
N SER A 53 -15.62 2.68 -8.98
CA SER A 53 -16.90 2.13 -8.49
C SER A 53 -16.72 0.87 -7.65
N SER A 54 -15.60 0.15 -7.79
CA SER A 54 -15.31 -1.11 -7.07
C SER A 54 -14.58 -0.85 -5.74
N VAL A 55 -15.11 0.07 -4.93
CA VAL A 55 -14.43 0.72 -3.80
C VAL A 55 -13.90 -0.27 -2.75
N LYS A 56 -14.69 -1.26 -2.34
CA LYS A 56 -14.33 -2.14 -1.20
C LYS A 56 -13.11 -3.03 -1.45
N PHE A 57 -13.00 -3.61 -2.65
CA PHE A 57 -11.88 -4.49 -2.98
C PHE A 57 -10.55 -3.72 -2.96
N TYR A 58 -10.51 -2.56 -3.61
CA TYR A 58 -9.32 -1.73 -3.67
C TYR A 58 -8.98 -1.07 -2.33
N LEU A 59 -9.98 -0.70 -1.51
CA LEU A 59 -9.76 -0.24 -0.15
C LEU A 59 -9.13 -1.33 0.74
N ALA A 60 -9.66 -2.55 0.69
CA ALA A 60 -9.15 -3.65 1.51
C ALA A 60 -7.71 -4.01 1.13
N TRP A 61 -7.43 -4.19 -0.16
CA TRP A 61 -6.07 -4.47 -0.63
C TRP A 61 -5.11 -3.30 -0.41
N GLY A 62 -5.58 -2.06 -0.59
CA GLY A 62 -4.80 -0.87 -0.27
C GLY A 62 -4.40 -0.82 1.21
N ALA A 63 -5.35 -1.08 2.12
CA ALA A 63 -5.09 -1.13 3.55
C ALA A 63 -4.11 -2.26 3.92
N ILE A 64 -4.27 -3.46 3.35
CA ILE A 64 -3.37 -4.60 3.60
C ILE A 64 -1.95 -4.27 3.11
N SER A 65 -1.80 -3.80 1.87
CA SER A 65 -0.49 -3.47 1.30
C SER A 65 0.18 -2.32 2.05
N SER A 66 -0.56 -1.28 2.43
CA SER A 66 -0.01 -0.19 3.26
C SER A 66 0.39 -0.68 4.65
N ALA A 67 -0.41 -1.52 5.31
CA ALA A 67 -0.07 -2.05 6.62
C ALA A 67 1.17 -2.93 6.58
N LEU A 68 1.29 -3.82 5.57
CA LEU A 68 2.49 -4.63 5.35
C LEU A 68 3.71 -3.76 5.06
N GLY A 69 3.57 -2.76 4.20
CA GLY A 69 4.65 -1.84 3.85
C GLY A 69 5.16 -1.06 5.06
N LEU A 70 4.26 -0.46 5.83
CA LEU A 70 4.59 0.25 7.06
C LEU A 70 5.16 -0.67 8.12
N ALA A 71 4.65 -1.90 8.24
CA ALA A 71 5.19 -2.88 9.17
C ALA A 71 6.64 -3.24 8.86
N LEU A 72 7.02 -3.33 7.57
CA LEU A 72 8.39 -3.59 7.15
C LEU A 72 9.32 -2.38 7.32
N VAL A 73 8.82 -1.17 7.06
CA VAL A 73 9.57 0.09 7.22
C VAL A 73 9.82 0.39 8.70
N LEU A 74 8.81 0.20 9.55
CA LEU A 74 8.85 0.56 10.97
C LEU A 74 9.08 -0.65 11.88
N ARG A 75 9.54 -1.78 11.33
CA ARG A 75 9.70 -3.06 12.04
C ARG A 75 10.56 -2.98 13.32
N GLU A 76 11.47 -2.02 13.38
CA GLU A 76 12.36 -1.81 14.53
C GLU A 76 11.77 -0.86 15.58
N GLN A 77 10.77 -0.04 15.22
CA GLN A 77 10.18 0.94 16.13
C GLN A 77 8.81 0.50 16.67
N VAL A 78 8.08 -0.35 15.94
CA VAL A 78 6.69 -0.69 16.26
C VAL A 78 6.48 -2.20 16.23
N SER A 79 5.80 -2.73 17.25
CA SER A 79 5.49 -4.15 17.36
C SER A 79 4.60 -4.63 16.19
N PRO A 80 4.89 -5.79 15.57
CA PRO A 80 4.04 -6.38 14.54
C PRO A 80 2.57 -6.57 14.96
N LEU A 81 2.32 -6.80 16.26
CA LEU A 81 0.97 -6.94 16.82
C LEU A 81 0.16 -5.65 16.70
N VAL A 82 0.81 -4.48 16.81
CA VAL A 82 0.15 -3.17 16.66
C VAL A 82 -0.32 -2.99 15.22
N PHE A 83 0.52 -3.35 14.24
CA PHE A 83 0.13 -3.31 12.83
C PHE A 83 -1.03 -4.26 12.52
N LEU A 84 -0.97 -5.48 13.04
CA LEU A 84 -2.03 -6.46 12.86
C LEU A 84 -3.36 -5.95 13.45
N GLY A 85 -3.33 -5.41 14.67
CA GLY A 85 -4.50 -4.83 15.31
C GLY A 85 -5.09 -3.67 14.51
N ALA A 86 -4.24 -2.71 14.09
CA ALA A 86 -4.67 -1.58 13.26
C ALA A 86 -5.27 -2.04 11.92
N LEU A 87 -4.66 -3.04 11.27
CA LEU A 87 -5.16 -3.61 10.03
C LEU A 87 -6.52 -4.26 10.20
N LEU A 88 -6.73 -5.05 11.26
CA LEU A 88 -8.02 -5.69 11.54
C LEU A 88 -9.12 -4.65 11.79
N ILE A 89 -8.82 -3.58 12.54
CA ILE A 89 -9.75 -2.46 12.75
C ILE A 89 -10.10 -1.81 11.41
N ALA A 90 -9.10 -1.48 10.58
CA ALA A 90 -9.32 -0.87 9.27
C ALA A 90 -10.19 -1.76 8.37
N LEU A 91 -9.91 -3.06 8.30
CA LEU A 91 -10.69 -4.01 7.51
C LEU A 91 -12.12 -4.16 8.03
N ALA A 92 -12.32 -4.17 9.34
CA ALA A 92 -13.66 -4.20 9.94
C ALA A 92 -14.47 -2.96 9.54
N VAL A 93 -13.86 -1.76 9.60
CA VAL A 93 -14.49 -0.50 9.17
C VAL A 93 -14.83 -0.54 7.69
N ILE A 94 -13.91 -0.99 6.83
CA ILE A 94 -14.14 -1.12 5.37
C ILE A 94 -15.27 -2.12 5.08
N GLY A 95 -15.30 -3.24 5.80
CA GLY A 95 -16.35 -4.26 5.68
C GLY A 95 -17.73 -3.73 6.05
N ALA A 96 -17.81 -3.04 7.19
CA ALA A 96 -19.05 -2.46 7.73
C ALA A 96 -19.53 -1.22 6.96
N ALA A 97 -18.65 -0.52 6.25
CA ALA A 97 -19.02 0.68 5.50
C ALA A 97 -20.11 0.36 4.45
N PRO A 98 -21.22 1.11 4.42
CA PRO A 98 -22.25 0.93 3.41
C PRO A 98 -21.69 1.26 2.02
N ILE A 99 -21.94 0.39 1.04
CA ILE A 99 -21.61 0.70 -0.35
C ILE A 99 -22.66 1.70 -0.81
N GLY A 100 -22.32 2.99 -0.77
CA GLY A 100 -23.12 4.01 -1.43
C GLY A 100 -23.19 3.66 -2.91
N ARG A 101 -24.38 3.24 -3.38
CA ARG A 101 -24.68 3.16 -4.81
C ARG A 101 -24.56 4.60 -5.34
N ARG A 102 -23.44 4.93 -5.97
CA ARG A 102 -23.38 6.03 -6.92
C ARG A 102 -23.98 5.55 -8.23
#